data_AF-A0A653TUB6-F1
#
_entry.id   AF-A0A653TUB6-F1
#
_cell.length_a   1.000
_cell.length_b   1.000
_cell.length_c   1.000
_cell.angle_alpha   90.00
_cell.angle_beta   90.00
_cell.angle_gamma   90.00
#
_symmetry.space_group_name_H-M   'P 1'
#
loop_
_entity.id
_entity.type
_entity.pdbx_description
1 polymer ?
#
loop_
_entity_poly.entity_id
_entity_poly.type
_entity_poly.pdbx_seq_one_letter_code
_entity_poly.pdbx_strand_id
1 'polypeptide(L)'
;MKLFYKLSFLSVFAVVISCKETPKSVSEPTKEVVAETNVISYPKSWVNSRVEKTKERLNASEAGKVIWNAMEAHGGLDTWFANGPISFRFNYQPLNGKTARDSYQTVDTWSNRAVHTSTTDETAKFGWTGEKAWVKAKDSTAFAYDTKFWALTPLWFVGHPFVLSGEGVNLELLEPTTFKDQDYNAVKVTFDAGTGDAPDDYYILYVNKETSKIAVMRYIVSYPEYFKDGGHAPEKFTEFVGEQTVDGITMPGGFKTYWTVDGDQPGEYITKIDFTDVSFEKELPKDFFDAPADAKILN
;
A
#
# COMPACT_ATOMS: atom_id res chain seq x y z
N MET A 1 -35.60 82.51 -39.15
CA MET A 1 -34.12 82.68 -39.17
C MET A 1 -33.63 82.59 -37.72
N LYS A 2 -32.89 81.51 -37.40
CA LYS A 2 -32.16 81.18 -36.15
C LYS A 2 -32.84 81.52 -34.80
N LEU A 3 -33.42 80.48 -34.18
CA LEU A 3 -33.78 80.38 -32.77
C LEU A 3 -32.51 80.08 -31.95
N PHE A 4 -32.16 80.93 -30.98
CA PHE A 4 -31.26 80.61 -29.88
C PHE A 4 -31.83 81.26 -28.62
N TYR A 5 -32.41 80.44 -27.74
CA TYR A 5 -32.66 80.86 -26.35
C TYR A 5 -32.25 79.73 -25.42
N LYS A 6 -31.29 80.06 -24.55
CA LYS A 6 -30.73 79.24 -23.49
C LYS A 6 -31.82 79.00 -22.44
N LEU A 7 -32.14 77.75 -22.17
CA LEU A 7 -32.99 77.36 -21.04
C LEU A 7 -32.09 76.79 -19.94
N SER A 8 -31.98 77.52 -18.83
CA SER A 8 -31.36 77.05 -17.59
C SER A 8 -32.10 75.83 -17.06
N PHE A 9 -31.41 74.71 -16.92
CA PHE A 9 -31.90 73.55 -16.18
C PHE A 9 -31.30 73.54 -14.78
N LEU A 10 -32.19 73.60 -13.80
CA LEU A 10 -31.97 73.45 -12.37
C LEU A 10 -31.43 72.03 -12.10
N SER A 11 -30.18 71.88 -11.66
CA SER A 11 -29.64 70.58 -11.23
C SER A 11 -29.76 70.43 -9.72
N VAL A 12 -30.57 69.47 -9.32
CA VAL A 12 -30.77 68.99 -7.94
C VAL A 12 -29.52 68.22 -7.53
N PHE A 13 -28.87 68.65 -6.43
CA PHE A 13 -27.77 67.95 -5.80
C PHE A 13 -28.33 66.80 -4.94
N ALA A 14 -28.19 65.56 -5.40
CA ALA A 14 -28.44 64.36 -4.60
C ALA A 14 -27.09 63.77 -4.17
N VAL A 15 -26.81 63.83 -2.87
CA VAL A 15 -25.64 63.22 -2.24
C VAL A 15 -25.92 61.73 -2.05
N VAL A 16 -25.24 60.87 -2.82
CA VAL A 16 -25.19 59.42 -2.58
C VAL A 16 -23.95 59.09 -1.75
N ILE A 17 -24.19 58.64 -0.52
CA ILE A 17 -23.19 58.08 0.38
C ILE A 17 -22.92 56.65 -0.10
N SER A 18 -21.73 56.41 -0.68
CA SER A 18 -21.26 55.08 -1.04
C SER A 18 -20.60 54.43 0.17
N CYS A 19 -21.22 53.39 0.72
CA CYS A 19 -20.58 52.45 1.63
C CYS A 19 -19.52 51.66 0.86
N LYS A 20 -18.24 51.82 1.23
CA LYS A 20 -17.17 50.92 0.80
C LYS A 20 -17.34 49.60 1.53
N GLU A 21 -17.77 48.56 0.82
CA GLU A 21 -17.60 47.18 1.28
C GLU A 21 -16.11 46.84 1.29
N THR A 22 -15.61 46.44 2.46
CA THR A 22 -14.26 45.92 2.65
C THR A 22 -14.19 44.53 2.01
N PRO A 23 -13.24 44.25 1.10
CA PRO A 23 -13.09 42.91 0.53
C PRO A 23 -12.72 41.91 1.63
N LYS A 24 -13.48 40.81 1.74
CA LYS A 24 -13.07 39.63 2.50
C LYS A 24 -11.73 39.15 1.94
N SER A 25 -10.71 39.11 2.81
CA SER A 25 -9.46 38.40 2.56
C SER A 25 -9.81 36.93 2.30
N VAL A 26 -9.69 36.52 1.04
CA VAL A 26 -9.59 35.11 0.67
C VAL A 26 -8.20 34.69 1.13
N SER A 27 -8.13 33.85 2.16
CA SER A 27 -6.89 33.15 2.49
C SER A 27 -6.56 32.22 1.32
N GLU A 28 -5.56 32.58 0.53
CA GLU A 28 -4.94 31.64 -0.40
C GLU A 28 -4.46 30.42 0.40
N PRO A 29 -4.70 29.19 -0.07
CA PRO A 29 -4.10 28.02 0.56
C PRO A 29 -2.60 28.17 0.43
N THR A 30 -1.89 28.18 1.57
CA THR A 30 -0.44 28.18 1.63
C THR A 30 0.06 27.01 0.78
N LYS A 31 0.59 27.30 -0.42
CA LYS A 31 1.35 26.32 -1.19
C LYS A 31 2.57 25.98 -0.34
N GLU A 32 2.57 24.82 0.28
CA GLU A 32 3.80 24.23 0.81
C GLU A 32 4.80 24.12 -0.34
N VAL A 33 5.79 25.00 -0.33
CA VAL A 33 6.96 24.87 -1.20
C VAL A 33 7.82 23.77 -0.58
N VAL A 34 7.56 22.53 -0.99
CA VAL A 34 8.44 21.40 -0.67
C VAL A 34 9.78 21.69 -1.34
N ALA A 35 10.85 21.88 -0.57
CA ALA A 35 12.18 22.02 -1.13
C ALA A 35 12.49 20.78 -2.00
N GLU A 36 12.97 20.99 -3.22
CA GLU A 36 13.37 19.90 -4.11
C GLU A 36 14.60 19.20 -3.51
N THR A 37 14.36 18.13 -2.77
CA THR A 37 15.39 17.19 -2.33
C THR A 37 15.71 16.21 -3.47
N ASN A 38 16.92 15.66 -3.53
CA ASN A 38 17.25 14.59 -4.47
C ASN A 38 16.89 13.19 -3.95
N VAL A 39 16.38 13.12 -2.71
CA VAL A 39 16.01 11.88 -2.03
C VAL A 39 14.49 11.73 -1.95
N ILE A 40 14.02 10.50 -1.82
CA ILE A 40 12.62 10.18 -1.58
C ILE A 40 12.24 10.66 -0.18
N SER A 41 11.33 11.61 -0.12
CA SER A 41 10.82 12.15 1.14
C SER A 41 9.40 12.67 0.94
N TYR A 42 8.53 12.43 1.91
CA TYR A 42 7.15 12.89 1.89
C TYR A 42 6.95 14.01 2.91
N PRO A 43 6.35 15.16 2.52
CA PRO A 43 6.02 16.22 3.46
C PRO A 43 5.15 15.69 4.60
N LYS A 44 5.47 16.10 5.84
CA LYS A 44 4.74 15.68 7.03
C LYS A 44 3.25 16.00 6.94
N SER A 45 2.89 17.12 6.33
CA SER A 45 1.51 17.52 6.04
C SER A 45 0.78 16.51 5.15
N TRP A 46 1.43 15.96 4.13
CA TRP A 46 0.87 14.96 3.22
C TRP A 46 0.64 13.65 3.96
N VAL A 47 1.63 13.22 4.76
CA VAL A 47 1.51 12.05 5.64
C VAL A 47 0.32 12.22 6.58
N ASN A 48 0.26 13.32 7.33
CA ASN A 48 -0.84 13.61 8.24
C ASN A 48 -2.20 13.58 7.53
N SER A 49 -2.32 14.25 6.37
CA SER A 49 -3.58 14.29 5.62
C SER A 49 -4.02 12.89 5.17
N ARG A 50 -3.09 12.06 4.68
CA ARG A 50 -3.40 10.69 4.24
C ARG A 50 -3.79 9.79 5.41
N VAL A 51 -3.09 9.91 6.54
CA VAL A 51 -3.39 9.15 7.77
C VAL A 51 -4.78 9.52 8.29
N GLU A 52 -5.11 10.81 8.40
CA GLU A 52 -6.43 11.24 8.88
C GLU A 52 -7.57 10.76 7.97
N LYS A 53 -7.42 10.89 6.64
CA LYS A 53 -8.41 10.35 5.70
C LYS A 53 -8.58 8.84 5.83
N THR A 54 -7.48 8.11 6.00
CA THR A 54 -7.52 6.64 6.19
C THR A 54 -8.22 6.29 7.50
N LYS A 55 -7.89 7.00 8.57
CA LYS A 55 -8.49 6.82 9.89
C LYS A 55 -9.99 7.07 9.86
N GLU A 56 -10.43 8.16 9.24
CA GLU A 56 -11.86 8.49 9.08
C GLU A 56 -12.59 7.38 8.31
N ARG A 57 -12.04 6.97 7.16
CA ARG A 57 -12.60 5.90 6.33
C ARG A 57 -12.71 4.57 7.08
N LEU A 58 -11.64 4.12 7.74
CA LEU A 58 -11.62 2.84 8.45
C LEU A 58 -12.53 2.86 9.69
N ASN A 59 -12.62 3.97 10.42
CA ASN A 59 -13.49 4.05 11.59
C ASN A 59 -14.99 4.12 11.27
N ALA A 60 -15.37 4.18 9.99
CA ALA A 60 -16.76 4.17 9.55
C ALA A 60 -17.44 2.80 9.61
N SER A 61 -16.69 1.70 9.84
CA SER A 61 -17.24 0.34 9.99
C SER A 61 -16.54 -0.43 11.10
N GLU A 62 -17.18 -1.47 11.64
CA GLU A 62 -16.56 -2.33 12.66
C GLU A 62 -15.35 -3.10 12.11
N ALA A 63 -15.44 -3.60 10.88
CA ALA A 63 -14.32 -4.25 10.20
C ALA A 63 -13.13 -3.28 10.06
N GLY A 64 -13.39 -2.04 9.66
CA GLY A 64 -12.35 -1.03 9.51
C GLY A 64 -11.74 -0.60 10.85
N LYS A 65 -12.53 -0.51 11.93
CA LYS A 65 -11.99 -0.29 13.29
C LYS A 65 -11.02 -1.39 13.72
N VAL A 66 -11.32 -2.65 13.41
CA VAL A 66 -10.41 -3.78 13.69
C VAL A 66 -9.08 -3.59 12.95
N ILE A 67 -9.12 -3.24 11.66
CA ILE A 67 -7.90 -2.99 10.86
C ILE A 67 -7.15 -1.74 11.32
N TRP A 68 -7.85 -0.66 11.68
CA TRP A 68 -7.22 0.54 12.23
C TRP A 68 -6.47 0.24 13.54
N ASN A 69 -7.12 -0.48 14.47
CA ASN A 69 -6.48 -0.89 15.72
C ASN A 69 -5.29 -1.83 15.46
N ALA A 70 -5.36 -2.66 14.42
CA ALA A 70 -4.21 -3.43 13.99
C ALA A 70 -3.07 -2.52 13.51
N MET A 71 -3.33 -1.50 12.69
CA MET A 71 -2.29 -0.54 12.28
C MET A 71 -1.61 0.12 13.49
N GLU A 72 -2.40 0.56 14.48
CA GLU A 72 -1.85 1.14 15.71
C GLU A 72 -0.99 0.14 16.49
N ALA A 73 -1.44 -1.12 16.62
CA ALA A 73 -0.68 -2.17 17.32
C ALA A 73 0.63 -2.56 16.61
N HIS A 74 0.77 -2.28 15.32
CA HIS A 74 1.99 -2.53 14.55
C HIS A 74 2.90 -1.28 14.41
N GLY A 75 2.58 -0.17 15.09
CA GLY A 75 3.44 1.02 15.15
C GLY A 75 2.87 2.29 14.49
N GLY A 76 1.65 2.21 13.94
CA GLY A 76 0.95 3.36 13.38
C GLY A 76 1.26 3.62 11.91
N LEU A 77 0.22 4.05 11.17
CA LEU A 77 0.33 4.32 9.73
C LEU A 77 1.16 5.57 9.43
N ASP A 78 1.20 6.52 10.37
CA ASP A 78 2.06 7.71 10.30
C ASP A 78 3.54 7.33 10.33
N THR A 79 3.95 6.46 11.26
CA THR A 79 5.32 5.92 11.34
C THR A 79 5.68 5.16 10.06
N TRP A 80 4.77 4.33 9.54
CA TRP A 80 4.99 3.56 8.32
C TRP A 80 5.34 4.46 7.12
N PHE A 81 4.58 5.53 6.91
CA PHE A 81 4.86 6.48 5.83
C PHE A 81 6.06 7.38 6.13
N ALA A 82 6.28 7.78 7.39
CA ALA A 82 7.36 8.68 7.78
C ALA A 82 8.74 8.00 7.70
N ASN A 83 8.81 6.69 7.90
CA ASN A 83 10.06 5.94 7.78
C ASN A 83 10.56 5.85 6.33
N GLY A 84 9.69 6.06 5.35
CA GLY A 84 10.05 6.00 3.93
C GLY A 84 10.10 4.56 3.39
N PRO A 85 10.83 4.32 2.28
CA PRO A 85 10.94 3.00 1.67
C PRO A 85 11.48 1.93 2.62
N ILE A 86 10.92 0.73 2.57
CA ILE A 86 11.35 -0.43 3.34
C ILE A 86 12.21 -1.35 2.48
N SER A 87 13.38 -1.75 2.98
CA SER A 87 14.25 -2.76 2.40
C SER A 87 14.22 -4.05 3.22
N PHE A 88 14.23 -5.20 2.54
CA PHE A 88 14.23 -6.52 3.18
C PHE A 88 14.65 -7.63 2.22
N ARG A 89 15.07 -8.77 2.75
CA ARG A 89 15.14 -10.02 2.01
C ARG A 89 13.86 -10.83 2.21
N PHE A 90 13.33 -11.38 1.13
CA PHE A 90 12.18 -12.27 1.17
C PHE A 90 12.51 -13.56 0.42
N ASN A 91 12.56 -14.67 1.16
CA ASN A 91 12.94 -15.97 0.64
C ASN A 91 11.77 -16.95 0.72
N TYR A 92 11.00 -17.01 -0.36
CA TYR A 92 9.84 -17.88 -0.56
C TYR A 92 10.28 -19.28 -1.04
N GLN A 93 10.08 -20.29 -0.20
CA GLN A 93 10.59 -21.65 -0.38
C GLN A 93 9.44 -22.67 -0.41
N PRO A 94 8.90 -23.00 -1.59
CA PRO A 94 7.96 -24.11 -1.74
C PRO A 94 8.59 -25.44 -1.31
N LEU A 95 7.88 -26.23 -0.51
CA LEU A 95 8.39 -27.51 -0.01
C LEU A 95 8.24 -28.66 -1.01
N ASN A 96 7.47 -28.46 -2.07
CA ASN A 96 7.24 -29.43 -3.14
C ASN A 96 8.24 -29.31 -4.32
N GLY A 97 9.33 -28.56 -4.14
CA GLY A 97 10.36 -28.38 -5.17
C GLY A 97 9.99 -27.45 -6.32
N LYS A 98 8.84 -26.74 -6.25
CA LYS A 98 8.54 -25.63 -7.17
C LYS A 98 9.55 -24.49 -6.99
N THR A 99 9.62 -23.61 -7.98
CA THR A 99 10.58 -22.49 -8.03
C THR A 99 10.56 -21.65 -6.75
N ALA A 100 11.70 -21.64 -6.06
CA ALA A 100 11.96 -20.72 -4.96
C ALA A 100 12.11 -19.29 -5.49
N ARG A 101 11.74 -18.31 -4.68
CA ARG A 101 11.86 -16.89 -5.01
C ARG A 101 12.58 -16.21 -3.88
N ASP A 102 13.82 -15.80 -4.14
CA ASP A 102 14.71 -15.20 -3.16
C ASP A 102 15.32 -13.94 -3.75
N SER A 103 14.99 -12.80 -3.14
CA SER A 103 15.46 -11.49 -3.58
C SER A 103 15.54 -10.53 -2.41
N TYR A 104 16.49 -9.60 -2.48
CA TYR A 104 16.42 -8.35 -1.73
C TYR A 104 15.44 -7.43 -2.42
N GLN A 105 14.62 -6.73 -1.65
CA GLN A 105 13.54 -5.91 -2.13
C GLN A 105 13.58 -4.60 -1.41
N THR A 106 13.36 -3.53 -2.15
CA THR A 106 13.11 -2.21 -1.60
C THR A 106 11.78 -1.76 -2.15
N VAL A 107 10.89 -1.30 -1.28
CA VAL A 107 9.52 -0.93 -1.61
C VAL A 107 9.20 0.44 -1.05
N ASP A 108 8.71 1.33 -1.91
CA ASP A 108 8.22 2.64 -1.51
C ASP A 108 6.88 2.50 -0.79
N THR A 109 6.89 2.68 0.54
CA THR A 109 5.72 2.51 1.40
C THR A 109 4.59 3.49 1.11
N TRP A 110 4.88 4.60 0.43
CA TRP A 110 3.89 5.61 0.06
C TRP A 110 3.17 5.29 -1.26
N SER A 111 3.91 4.86 -2.28
CA SER A 111 3.40 4.72 -3.64
C SER A 111 3.42 3.30 -4.20
N ASN A 112 3.80 2.31 -3.39
CA ASN A 112 3.90 0.90 -3.75
C ASN A 112 4.76 0.66 -4.99
N ARG A 113 5.85 1.43 -5.16
CA ARG A 113 6.87 1.15 -6.18
C ARG A 113 7.88 0.16 -5.61
N ALA A 114 8.45 -0.71 -6.43
CA ALA A 114 9.31 -1.78 -5.94
C ALA A 114 10.53 -2.02 -6.85
N VAL A 115 11.65 -2.37 -6.23
CA VAL A 115 12.84 -2.89 -6.91
C VAL A 115 13.29 -4.15 -6.19
N HIS A 116 13.53 -5.21 -6.96
CA HIS A 116 14.09 -6.47 -6.50
C HIS A 116 15.49 -6.66 -7.07
N THR A 117 16.40 -7.15 -6.25
CA THR A 117 17.75 -7.57 -6.64
C THR A 117 17.93 -9.04 -6.31
N SER A 118 18.42 -9.83 -7.26
CA SER A 118 18.71 -11.26 -7.05
C SER A 118 19.73 -11.44 -5.92
N THR A 119 19.54 -12.48 -5.11
CA THR A 119 20.50 -12.85 -4.05
C THR A 119 21.77 -13.51 -4.59
N THR A 120 21.81 -13.84 -5.88
CA THR A 120 22.93 -14.56 -6.52
C THR A 120 23.59 -13.78 -7.67
N ASP A 121 22.93 -12.73 -8.20
CA ASP A 121 23.49 -11.83 -9.21
C ASP A 121 22.97 -10.40 -8.98
N GLU A 122 23.79 -9.54 -8.37
CA GLU A 122 23.41 -8.15 -8.06
C GLU A 122 23.09 -7.30 -9.30
N THR A 123 23.50 -7.74 -10.49
CA THR A 123 23.16 -7.07 -11.76
C THR A 123 21.79 -7.45 -12.29
N ALA A 124 21.22 -8.57 -11.80
CA ALA A 124 19.87 -9.01 -12.13
C ALA A 124 18.85 -8.35 -11.21
N LYS A 125 17.96 -7.56 -11.81
CA LYS A 125 16.93 -6.79 -11.11
C LYS A 125 15.60 -6.82 -11.86
N PHE A 126 14.51 -6.65 -11.13
CA PHE A 126 13.19 -6.37 -11.71
C PHE A 126 12.44 -5.44 -10.76
N GLY A 127 11.33 -4.87 -11.21
CA GLY A 127 10.59 -3.96 -10.37
C GLY A 127 9.29 -3.46 -10.97
N TRP A 128 8.65 -2.57 -10.23
CA TRP A 128 7.41 -1.90 -10.57
C TRP A 128 7.58 -0.40 -10.33
N THR A 129 7.40 0.40 -11.39
CA THR A 129 7.58 1.87 -11.33
C THR A 129 6.39 2.60 -10.71
N GLY A 130 5.31 1.90 -10.37
CA GLY A 130 4.00 2.50 -10.08
C GLY A 130 3.03 2.39 -11.27
N GLU A 131 3.56 2.16 -12.47
CA GLU A 131 2.78 2.05 -13.71
C GLU A 131 3.21 0.86 -14.57
N LYS A 132 4.50 0.52 -14.58
CA LYS A 132 5.07 -0.48 -15.48
C LYS A 132 5.97 -1.44 -14.72
N ALA A 133 5.83 -2.73 -15.03
CA ALA A 133 6.77 -3.75 -14.60
C ALA A 133 7.98 -3.76 -15.53
N TRP A 134 9.15 -4.05 -14.99
CA TRP A 134 10.39 -4.11 -15.77
C TRP A 134 11.32 -5.20 -15.26
N VAL A 135 12.19 -5.72 -16.14
CA VAL A 135 13.23 -6.69 -15.78
C VAL A 135 14.53 -6.38 -16.51
N LYS A 136 15.64 -6.50 -15.80
CA LYS A 136 17.01 -6.42 -16.31
C LYS A 136 17.76 -7.65 -15.80
N ALA A 137 18.02 -8.59 -16.69
CA ALA A 137 18.78 -9.80 -16.39
C ALA A 137 19.46 -10.30 -17.67
N LYS A 138 20.53 -11.10 -17.51
CA LYS A 138 21.23 -11.71 -18.65
C LYS A 138 20.31 -12.61 -19.48
N ASP A 139 19.47 -13.39 -18.81
CA ASP A 139 18.46 -14.25 -19.41
C ASP A 139 17.33 -14.55 -18.41
N SER A 140 16.32 -15.29 -18.85
CA SER A 140 15.14 -15.64 -18.05
C SER A 140 15.40 -16.58 -16.88
N THR A 141 16.56 -17.23 -16.82
CA THR A 141 16.89 -18.16 -15.72
C THR A 141 17.25 -17.42 -14.43
N ALA A 142 17.66 -16.15 -14.52
CA ALA A 142 17.90 -15.30 -13.35
C ALA A 142 16.65 -15.13 -12.47
N PHE A 143 15.46 -15.11 -13.10
CA PHE A 143 14.16 -15.07 -12.44
C PHE A 143 13.21 -16.05 -13.13
N ALA A 144 13.26 -17.31 -12.72
CA ALA A 144 12.44 -18.39 -13.30
C ALA A 144 10.96 -18.36 -12.84
N TYR A 145 10.41 -17.16 -12.69
CA TYR A 145 9.04 -16.90 -12.25
C TYR A 145 8.53 -15.58 -12.86
N ASP A 146 7.22 -15.37 -12.81
CA ASP A 146 6.60 -14.15 -13.32
C ASP A 146 7.01 -12.94 -12.47
N THR A 147 7.87 -12.09 -13.02
CA THR A 147 8.39 -10.90 -12.35
C THR A 147 7.41 -9.74 -12.33
N LYS A 148 6.43 -9.69 -13.24
CA LYS A 148 5.36 -8.69 -13.23
C LYS A 148 4.44 -8.96 -12.04
N PHE A 149 3.90 -10.17 -11.96
CA PHE A 149 3.05 -10.58 -10.84
C PHE A 149 3.79 -10.51 -9.50
N TRP A 150 5.05 -10.94 -9.47
CA TRP A 150 5.81 -11.01 -8.22
C TRP A 150 6.27 -9.65 -7.68
N ALA A 151 6.32 -8.59 -8.49
CA ALA A 151 6.91 -7.30 -8.10
C ALA A 151 6.29 -6.66 -6.84
N LEU A 152 5.01 -6.89 -6.57
CA LEU A 152 4.35 -6.40 -5.35
C LEU A 152 3.87 -7.51 -4.43
N THR A 153 3.96 -8.78 -4.84
CA THR A 153 3.46 -9.91 -4.05
C THR A 153 4.05 -9.93 -2.63
N PRO A 154 5.37 -9.76 -2.41
CA PRO A 154 5.93 -9.78 -1.06
C PRO A 154 5.50 -8.61 -0.18
N LEU A 155 5.22 -7.43 -0.76
CA LEU A 155 4.64 -6.29 -0.02
C LEU A 155 3.31 -6.68 0.62
N TRP A 156 2.47 -7.46 -0.07
CA TRP A 156 1.21 -7.98 0.46
C TRP A 156 1.39 -9.03 1.58
N PHE A 157 2.60 -9.51 1.85
CA PHE A 157 2.87 -10.31 3.05
C PHE A 157 3.36 -9.41 4.19
N VAL A 158 4.40 -8.63 3.94
CA VAL A 158 5.15 -7.92 4.98
C VAL A 158 4.52 -6.60 5.39
N GLY A 159 3.73 -5.99 4.50
CA GLY A 159 3.11 -4.68 4.70
C GLY A 159 1.76 -4.73 5.41
N HIS A 160 1.26 -5.89 5.81
CA HIS A 160 0.05 -5.97 6.63
C HIS A 160 0.30 -5.41 8.04
N PRO A 161 -0.64 -4.62 8.60
CA PRO A 161 -1.93 -4.19 8.04
C PRO A 161 -1.88 -2.93 7.15
N PHE A 162 -0.74 -2.22 7.06
CA PHE A 162 -0.62 -0.91 6.41
C PHE A 162 -1.03 -0.88 4.93
N VAL A 163 -0.83 -1.97 4.19
CA VAL A 163 -1.25 -2.11 2.77
C VAL A 163 -2.78 -1.96 2.58
N LEU A 164 -3.58 -2.11 3.64
CA LEU A 164 -5.03 -1.94 3.63
C LEU A 164 -5.49 -0.47 3.72
N SER A 165 -4.54 0.46 3.81
CA SER A 165 -4.81 1.90 3.77
C SER A 165 -5.18 2.42 2.37
N GLY A 166 -4.96 1.61 1.33
CA GLY A 166 -5.26 1.96 -0.07
C GLY A 166 -6.75 2.22 -0.34
N GLU A 167 -7.00 3.03 -1.36
CA GLU A 167 -8.33 3.13 -1.99
C GLU A 167 -8.65 1.82 -2.72
N GLY A 168 -9.95 1.54 -2.93
CA GLY A 168 -10.40 0.28 -3.56
C GLY A 168 -10.38 -0.95 -2.65
N VAL A 169 -9.97 -0.81 -1.38
CA VAL A 169 -10.01 -1.88 -0.37
C VAL A 169 -11.36 -1.92 0.32
N ASN A 170 -12.03 -3.07 0.25
CA ASN A 170 -13.29 -3.36 0.90
C ASN A 170 -13.09 -4.30 2.09
N LEU A 171 -13.78 -4.03 3.20
CA LEU A 171 -13.63 -4.77 4.46
C LEU A 171 -14.98 -5.30 4.94
N GLU A 172 -15.03 -6.59 5.25
CA GLU A 172 -16.17 -7.28 5.83
C GLU A 172 -15.76 -7.97 7.14
N LEU A 173 -16.49 -7.73 8.22
CA LEU A 173 -16.28 -8.44 9.48
C LEU A 173 -17.02 -9.78 9.41
N LEU A 174 -16.27 -10.87 9.53
CA LEU A 174 -16.83 -12.22 9.59
C LEU A 174 -17.07 -12.65 11.04
N GLU A 175 -17.66 -13.83 11.19
CA GLU A 175 -17.75 -14.47 12.51
C GLU A 175 -16.35 -14.65 13.13
N PRO A 176 -16.20 -14.36 14.44
CA PRO A 176 -14.93 -14.59 15.13
C PRO A 176 -14.46 -16.04 15.03
N THR A 177 -13.15 -16.22 15.12
CA THR A 177 -12.51 -17.54 15.01
C THR A 177 -11.50 -17.76 16.13
N THR A 178 -11.04 -19.00 16.26
CA THR A 178 -10.00 -19.41 17.21
C THR A 178 -8.82 -20.01 16.48
N PHE A 179 -7.61 -19.69 16.94
CA PHE A 179 -6.38 -20.29 16.44
C PHE A 179 -5.35 -20.38 17.57
N LYS A 180 -4.85 -21.59 17.84
CA LYS A 180 -3.90 -21.86 18.94
C LYS A 180 -4.38 -21.29 20.29
N ASP A 181 -5.61 -21.65 20.66
CA ASP A 181 -6.27 -21.29 21.93
C ASP A 181 -6.41 -19.78 22.18
N GLN A 182 -6.39 -18.96 21.13
CA GLN A 182 -6.63 -17.52 21.18
C GLN A 182 -7.79 -17.12 20.28
N ASP A 183 -8.48 -16.05 20.67
CA ASP A 183 -9.63 -15.51 19.94
C ASP A 183 -9.22 -14.39 18.97
N TYR A 184 -9.81 -14.43 17.78
CA TYR A 184 -9.53 -13.48 16.71
C TYR A 184 -10.81 -12.88 16.14
N ASN A 185 -10.73 -11.60 15.79
CA ASN A 185 -11.63 -11.02 14.79
C ASN A 185 -11.17 -11.50 13.42
N ALA A 186 -12.08 -12.01 12.60
CA ALA A 186 -11.82 -12.36 11.22
C ALA A 186 -12.30 -11.24 10.30
N VAL A 187 -11.39 -10.63 9.55
CA VAL A 187 -11.73 -9.56 8.60
C VAL A 187 -11.42 -10.03 7.19
N LYS A 188 -12.46 -10.12 6.35
CA LYS A 188 -12.31 -10.36 4.92
C LYS A 188 -11.98 -9.06 4.20
N VAL A 189 -11.00 -9.14 3.32
CA VAL A 189 -10.51 -8.06 2.47
C VAL A 189 -10.76 -8.45 1.02
N THR A 190 -11.43 -7.58 0.28
CA THR A 190 -11.62 -7.70 -1.18
C THR A 190 -11.28 -6.37 -1.85
N PHE A 191 -11.25 -6.36 -3.19
CA PHE A 191 -10.83 -5.19 -3.94
C PHE A 191 -11.86 -4.78 -4.99
N ASP A 192 -11.96 -3.47 -5.24
CA ASP A 192 -12.75 -2.93 -6.34
C ASP A 192 -12.17 -3.36 -7.69
N ALA A 193 -13.03 -3.51 -8.70
CA ALA A 193 -12.60 -3.80 -10.06
C ALA A 193 -11.57 -2.77 -10.55
N GLY A 194 -10.46 -3.25 -11.10
CA GLY A 194 -9.33 -2.42 -11.54
C GLY A 194 -8.30 -2.10 -10.46
N THR A 195 -8.47 -2.62 -9.24
CA THR A 195 -7.46 -2.51 -8.18
C THR A 195 -6.41 -3.61 -8.34
N GLY A 196 -5.25 -3.25 -8.86
CA GLY A 196 -4.15 -4.19 -9.11
C GLY A 196 -4.42 -5.18 -10.26
N ASP A 197 -3.49 -6.11 -10.44
CA ASP A 197 -3.51 -7.08 -11.54
C ASP A 197 -4.38 -8.33 -11.26
N ALA A 198 -4.86 -8.49 -10.02
CA ALA A 198 -5.70 -9.61 -9.57
C ALA A 198 -6.81 -9.12 -8.61
N PRO A 199 -7.77 -8.31 -9.08
CA PRO A 199 -8.80 -7.72 -8.22
C PRO A 199 -9.75 -8.75 -7.58
N ASP A 200 -9.81 -9.96 -8.14
CA ASP A 200 -10.61 -11.08 -7.59
C ASP A 200 -9.88 -11.83 -6.45
N ASP A 201 -8.66 -11.40 -6.08
CA ASP A 201 -8.01 -11.89 -4.87
C ASP A 201 -8.81 -11.48 -3.63
N TYR A 202 -8.74 -12.32 -2.60
CA TYR A 202 -9.19 -11.93 -1.28
C TYR A 202 -8.22 -12.40 -0.23
N TYR A 203 -8.29 -11.71 0.91
CA TYR A 203 -7.60 -12.08 2.14
C TYR A 203 -8.62 -12.24 3.26
N ILE A 204 -8.34 -13.12 4.23
CA ILE A 204 -9.05 -13.14 5.51
C ILE A 204 -7.98 -13.06 6.60
N LEU A 205 -8.00 -11.97 7.35
CA LEU A 205 -7.02 -11.68 8.39
C LEU A 205 -7.57 -12.05 9.76
N TYR A 206 -6.77 -12.76 10.55
CA TYR A 206 -7.09 -13.05 11.94
C TYR A 206 -6.36 -12.03 12.81
N VAL A 207 -7.12 -11.07 13.34
CA VAL A 207 -6.65 -10.00 14.21
C VAL A 207 -6.96 -10.36 15.65
N ASN A 208 -5.93 -10.55 16.46
CA ASN A 208 -6.05 -11.02 17.84
C ASN A 208 -6.88 -10.02 18.67
N LYS A 209 -7.89 -10.50 19.41
CA LYS A 209 -8.82 -9.61 20.12
C LYS A 209 -8.18 -8.84 21.29
N GLU A 210 -7.10 -9.35 21.87
CA GLU A 210 -6.44 -8.73 23.02
C GLU A 210 -5.33 -7.76 22.58
N THR A 211 -4.54 -8.16 21.59
CA THR A 211 -3.32 -7.44 21.17
C THR A 211 -3.50 -6.63 19.90
N SER A 212 -4.59 -6.86 19.15
CA SER A 212 -4.82 -6.33 17.79
C SER A 212 -3.71 -6.71 16.77
N LYS A 213 -2.84 -7.67 17.09
CA LYS A 213 -1.81 -8.16 16.17
C LYS A 213 -2.38 -9.17 15.18
N ILE A 214 -1.84 -9.21 13.97
CA ILE A 214 -2.23 -10.20 12.95
C ILE A 214 -1.45 -11.48 13.19
N ALA A 215 -2.15 -12.61 13.29
CA ALA A 215 -1.52 -13.92 13.43
C ALA A 215 -1.63 -14.77 12.16
N VAL A 216 -2.67 -14.54 11.34
CA VAL A 216 -2.96 -15.35 10.16
C VAL A 216 -3.48 -14.48 9.03
N MET A 217 -3.07 -14.84 7.82
CA MET A 217 -3.67 -14.39 6.57
C MET A 217 -4.05 -15.62 5.75
N ARG A 218 -5.35 -15.84 5.56
CA ARG A 218 -5.84 -16.75 4.53
C ARG A 218 -5.99 -16.00 3.22
N TYR A 219 -5.67 -16.63 2.10
CA TYR A 219 -5.72 -15.95 0.80
C TYR A 219 -5.83 -16.92 -0.38
N ILE A 220 -6.41 -16.42 -1.47
CA ILE A 220 -6.38 -17.06 -2.79
C ILE A 220 -5.49 -16.26 -3.75
N VAL A 221 -5.23 -16.83 -4.92
CA VAL A 221 -4.62 -16.11 -6.05
C VAL A 221 -5.47 -16.37 -7.28
N SER A 222 -5.94 -15.31 -7.92
CA SER A 222 -6.86 -15.29 -9.07
C SER A 222 -6.25 -14.63 -10.32
N TYR A 223 -4.93 -14.39 -10.32
CA TYR A 223 -4.21 -13.71 -11.40
C TYR A 223 -4.61 -14.23 -12.81
N PRO A 224 -5.19 -13.39 -13.68
CA PRO A 224 -5.81 -13.83 -14.94
C PRO A 224 -4.87 -14.59 -15.88
N GLU A 225 -3.57 -14.26 -15.88
CA GLU A 225 -2.57 -14.93 -16.70
C GLU A 225 -2.34 -16.38 -16.26
N TYR A 226 -2.62 -16.70 -14.99
CA TYR A 226 -2.64 -18.07 -14.47
C TYR A 226 -4.01 -18.75 -14.61
N PHE A 227 -5.10 -17.97 -14.59
CA PHE A 227 -6.49 -18.45 -14.61
C PHE A 227 -7.28 -17.80 -15.76
N LYS A 228 -6.90 -18.12 -17.01
CA LYS A 228 -7.44 -17.47 -18.22
C LYS A 228 -8.95 -17.60 -18.42
N ASP A 229 -9.52 -18.68 -17.89
CA ASP A 229 -10.96 -18.97 -17.95
C ASP A 229 -11.70 -18.56 -16.66
N GLY A 230 -11.03 -17.78 -15.80
CA GLY A 230 -11.49 -17.42 -14.46
C GLY A 230 -11.16 -18.47 -13.40
N GLY A 231 -11.51 -18.16 -12.15
CA GLY A 231 -11.24 -19.02 -10.98
C GLY A 231 -9.98 -18.59 -10.22
N HIS A 232 -9.50 -19.46 -9.33
CA HIS A 232 -8.38 -19.16 -8.46
C HIS A 232 -7.67 -20.43 -7.95
N ALA A 233 -6.47 -20.25 -7.42
CA ALA A 233 -5.75 -21.29 -6.69
C ALA A 233 -6.53 -21.68 -5.42
N PRO A 234 -6.39 -22.92 -4.92
CA PRO A 234 -6.91 -23.28 -3.60
C PRO A 234 -6.43 -22.29 -2.53
N GLU A 235 -7.32 -22.00 -1.57
CA GLU A 235 -7.01 -21.08 -0.49
C GLU A 235 -5.86 -21.61 0.35
N LYS A 236 -4.98 -20.69 0.73
CA LYS A 236 -3.83 -20.97 1.59
C LYS A 236 -4.05 -20.29 2.94
N PHE A 237 -3.58 -20.95 3.98
CA PHE A 237 -3.53 -20.44 5.35
C PHE A 237 -2.08 -20.04 5.65
N THR A 238 -1.79 -18.76 5.87
CA THR A 238 -0.44 -18.30 6.22
C THR A 238 -0.38 -17.81 7.65
N GLU A 239 0.39 -18.51 8.48
CA GLU A 239 0.72 -18.09 9.83
C GLU A 239 1.88 -17.08 9.81
N PHE A 240 1.73 -16.01 10.58
CA PHE A 240 2.75 -15.00 10.87
C PHE A 240 3.59 -15.52 12.03
N VAL A 241 4.90 -15.72 11.82
CA VAL A 241 5.77 -16.43 12.76
C VAL A 241 6.79 -15.48 13.36
N GLY A 242 6.86 -15.48 14.70
CA GLY A 242 7.76 -14.60 15.43
C GLY A 242 7.41 -13.12 15.27
N GLU A 243 8.23 -12.26 15.87
CA GLU A 243 8.03 -10.83 15.83
C GLU A 243 9.39 -10.12 15.76
N GLN A 244 9.45 -9.05 15.00
CA GLN A 244 10.58 -8.13 14.94
C GLN A 244 10.07 -6.69 14.90
N THR A 245 10.80 -5.77 15.52
CA THR A 245 10.48 -4.33 15.50
C THR A 245 11.65 -3.56 14.92
N VAL A 246 11.41 -2.79 13.86
CA VAL A 246 12.40 -1.96 13.17
C VAL A 246 11.83 -0.57 12.99
N ASP A 247 12.57 0.45 13.45
CA ASP A 247 12.17 1.86 13.38
C ASP A 247 10.72 2.13 13.86
N GLY A 248 10.32 1.45 14.94
CA GLY A 248 8.99 1.61 15.55
C GLY A 248 7.87 0.81 14.88
N ILE A 249 8.13 0.12 13.76
CA ILE A 249 7.18 -0.77 13.10
C ILE A 249 7.41 -2.21 13.52
N THR A 250 6.35 -2.87 14.00
CA THR A 250 6.36 -4.28 14.40
C THR A 250 5.83 -5.15 13.27
N MET A 251 6.57 -6.19 12.91
CA MET A 251 6.32 -7.09 11.79
C MET A 251 6.57 -8.55 12.20
N PRO A 252 6.05 -9.55 11.46
CA PRO A 252 6.42 -10.95 11.68
C PRO A 252 7.92 -11.19 11.45
N GLY A 253 8.48 -12.24 12.04
CA GLY A 253 9.83 -12.73 11.74
C GLY A 253 9.93 -13.57 10.45
N GLY A 254 8.77 -13.98 9.90
CA GLY A 254 8.65 -14.82 8.72
C GLY A 254 7.27 -15.44 8.64
N PHE A 255 7.07 -16.37 7.72
CA PHE A 255 5.77 -16.97 7.50
C PHE A 255 5.83 -18.48 7.26
N LYS A 256 4.76 -19.17 7.65
CA LYS A 256 4.50 -20.56 7.30
C LYS A 256 3.16 -20.65 6.59
N THR A 257 3.18 -21.14 5.35
CA THR A 257 1.96 -21.29 4.57
C THR A 257 1.58 -22.76 4.47
N TYR A 258 0.29 -23.01 4.66
CA TYR A 258 -0.38 -24.30 4.60
C TYR A 258 -1.51 -24.24 3.56
N TRP A 259 -2.02 -25.38 3.10
CA TRP A 259 -3.35 -25.41 2.49
C TRP A 259 -4.41 -25.14 3.56
N THR A 260 -5.47 -24.40 3.22
CA THR A 260 -6.64 -24.34 4.10
C THR A 260 -7.47 -25.63 3.95
N VAL A 261 -7.94 -26.18 5.06
CA VAL A 261 -8.85 -27.34 5.11
C VAL A 261 -10.19 -26.96 5.75
N ASP A 262 -11.13 -27.90 5.77
CA ASP A 262 -12.45 -27.74 6.37
C ASP A 262 -12.38 -27.16 7.79
N GLY A 263 -13.28 -26.22 8.09
CA GLY A 263 -13.27 -25.47 9.36
C GLY A 263 -12.26 -24.33 9.40
N ASP A 264 -11.74 -23.91 8.24
CA ASP A 264 -10.83 -22.77 8.10
C ASP A 264 -9.49 -22.94 8.85
N GLN A 265 -9.01 -24.19 8.93
CA GLN A 265 -7.81 -24.57 9.67
C GLN A 265 -6.61 -24.81 8.75
N PRO A 266 -5.36 -24.72 9.27
CA PRO A 266 -4.17 -25.10 8.50
C PRO A 266 -4.12 -26.62 8.30
N GLY A 267 -3.92 -27.03 7.04
CA GLY A 267 -3.66 -28.41 6.64
C GLY A 267 -2.17 -28.67 6.41
N GLU A 268 -1.83 -29.22 5.25
CA GLU A 268 -0.45 -29.56 4.88
C GLU A 268 0.42 -28.30 4.79
N TYR A 269 1.62 -28.37 5.39
CA TYR A 269 2.62 -27.30 5.31
C TYR A 269 3.30 -27.29 3.94
N ILE A 270 3.20 -26.19 3.20
CA ILE A 270 3.57 -26.13 1.78
C ILE A 270 4.66 -25.13 1.43
N THR A 271 4.85 -24.08 2.24
CA THR A 271 5.86 -23.05 1.95
C THR A 271 6.45 -22.48 3.24
N LYS A 272 7.78 -22.42 3.30
CA LYS A 272 8.52 -21.60 4.26
C LYS A 272 8.83 -20.24 3.64
N ILE A 273 8.66 -19.17 4.41
CA ILE A 273 9.05 -17.83 3.98
C ILE A 273 9.91 -17.20 5.06
N ASP A 274 11.17 -16.92 4.73
CA ASP A 274 12.05 -16.13 5.60
C ASP A 274 11.93 -14.66 5.21
N PHE A 275 11.77 -13.80 6.22
CA PHE A 275 11.68 -12.34 6.08
C PHE A 275 12.73 -11.71 6.99
N THR A 276 13.85 -11.32 6.37
CA THR A 276 15.08 -10.94 7.07
C THR A 276 15.63 -9.62 6.54
N ASP A 277 16.69 -9.12 7.19
CA ASP A 277 17.45 -7.96 6.72
C ASP A 277 16.59 -6.69 6.55
N VAL A 278 15.63 -6.52 7.47
CA VAL A 278 14.63 -5.46 7.41
C VAL A 278 15.21 -4.13 7.86
N SER A 279 15.02 -3.09 7.05
CA SER A 279 15.44 -1.71 7.36
C SER A 279 14.57 -0.69 6.62
N PHE A 280 14.50 0.54 7.11
CA PHE A 280 13.90 1.65 6.38
C PHE A 280 14.97 2.61 5.83
N GLU A 281 14.81 3.01 4.57
CA GLU A 281 15.81 3.73 3.80
C GLU A 281 15.45 5.22 3.67
N LYS A 282 16.21 6.09 4.33
CA LYS A 282 15.90 7.53 4.38
C LYS A 282 16.54 8.35 3.26
N GLU A 283 17.52 7.79 2.56
CA GLU A 283 18.39 8.52 1.63
C GLU A 283 18.36 7.96 0.20
N LEU A 284 17.30 7.23 -0.18
CA LEU A 284 17.18 6.73 -1.55
C LEU A 284 16.99 7.86 -2.55
N PRO A 285 17.70 7.84 -3.70
CA PRO A 285 17.46 8.77 -4.80
C PRO A 285 16.00 8.74 -5.29
N LYS A 286 15.47 9.88 -5.75
CA LYS A 286 14.09 9.98 -6.25
C LYS A 286 13.76 9.04 -7.41
N ASP A 287 14.76 8.77 -8.24
CA ASP A 287 14.72 7.90 -9.43
C ASP A 287 15.04 6.43 -9.10
N PHE A 288 15.22 6.06 -7.83
CA PHE A 288 15.59 4.69 -7.43
C PHE A 288 14.62 3.62 -7.98
N PHE A 289 13.33 3.95 -8.07
CA PHE A 289 12.28 3.04 -8.53
C PHE A 289 12.02 3.10 -10.04
N ASP A 290 12.72 3.97 -10.77
CA ASP A 290 12.55 4.09 -12.21
C ASP A 290 13.17 2.88 -12.93
N ALA A 291 12.57 2.51 -14.05
CA ALA A 291 13.12 1.43 -14.87
C ALA A 291 14.48 1.87 -15.43
N PRO A 292 15.56 1.07 -15.28
CA PRO A 292 16.83 1.33 -15.94
C PRO A 292 16.67 1.43 -17.46
N ALA A 293 17.46 2.29 -18.12
CA ALA A 293 17.35 2.53 -19.56
C ALA A 293 17.51 1.28 -20.43
N ASP A 294 18.25 0.29 -19.96
CA ASP A 294 18.49 -1.00 -20.62
C ASP A 294 17.59 -2.14 -20.10
N ALA A 295 16.60 -1.83 -19.25
CA ALA A 295 15.63 -2.81 -18.79
C ALA A 295 14.56 -3.09 -19.86
N LYS A 296 14.09 -4.33 -19.89
CA LYS A 296 12.92 -4.71 -20.66
C LYS A 296 11.65 -4.34 -19.88
N ILE A 297 10.79 -3.53 -20.49
CA ILE A 297 9.44 -3.27 -19.96
C ILE A 297 8.55 -4.48 -20.22
N LEU A 298 7.77 -4.86 -19.21
CA LEU A 298 6.81 -5.96 -19.22
C LEU A 298 5.41 -5.36 -19.35
N ASN A 299 4.70 -5.74 -20.41
CA ASN A 299 3.30 -5.34 -20.63
C ASN A 299 2.37 -6.37 -20.00
#